data_AF-A0A820HY25-F1
#
_entry.id   AF-A0A820HY25-F1
#
_cell.length_a   1.000
_cell.length_b   1.000
_cell.length_c   1.000
_cell.angle_alpha   90.00
_cell.angle_beta   90.00
_cell.angle_gamma   90.00
#
_symmetry.space_group_name_H-M   'P 1'
#
loop_
_entity.id
_entity.type
_entity.pdbx_description
1 polymer ?
#
loop_
_entity_poly.entity_id
_entity_poly.type
_entity_poly.pdbx_seq_one_letter_code
_entity_poly.pdbx_strand_id
1 'polypeptide(L)'
;MICLNRVQQANLDGTNQITFAYGLRNPVGLAFHPITNELYTANQERDELGDDLVPDFFTRIQQDEFYGFPYAYLSADLVEPRRTFPNGTSERPDLVSKTRTPDVLLQVEV
;
A
#
# COMPACT_ATOMS: atom_id res chain seq x y z
N MET A 1 -9.29 15.77 8.42
CA MET A 1 -8.18 14.96 8.95
C MET A 1 -7.79 13.99 7.85
N ILE A 2 -6.74 14.30 7.08
CA ILE A 2 -6.32 13.46 5.95
C ILE A 2 -5.47 12.33 6.55
N CYS A 3 -6.02 11.11 6.62
CA CYS A 3 -5.19 9.92 6.80
C CYS A 3 -4.22 9.88 5.62
N LEU A 4 -2.94 10.01 5.92
CA LEU A 4 -1.91 9.98 4.90
C LEU A 4 -1.64 8.51 4.62
N ASN A 5 -1.73 8.10 3.36
CA ASN A 5 -1.60 6.74 2.81
C ASN A 5 -0.23 6.10 3.10
N ARG A 6 0.08 5.92 4.39
CA ARG A 6 1.38 5.55 4.96
C ARG A 6 1.26 5.08 6.40
N VAL A 7 2.28 4.33 6.83
CA VAL A 7 2.53 3.98 8.23
C VAL A 7 3.68 4.85 8.75
N GLN A 8 3.52 5.39 9.95
CA GLN A 8 4.52 6.27 10.58
C GLN A 8 5.09 5.62 11.83
N GLN A 9 6.39 5.83 12.04
CA GLN A 9 7.09 5.43 13.25
C GLN A 9 7.55 6.69 13.98
N ALA A 10 7.37 6.74 15.28
CA ALA A 10 7.84 7.82 16.14
C ALA A 10 8.23 7.26 17.52
N ASN A 11 9.01 8.03 18.27
CA ASN A 11 9.22 7.77 19.68
C ASN A 11 7.92 7.94 20.47
N LEU A 12 7.84 7.37 21.68
CA LEU A 12 6.65 7.48 22.54
C LEU A 12 6.34 8.93 22.97
N ASP A 13 7.35 9.80 22.97
CA ASP A 13 7.20 11.23 23.22
C ASP A 13 6.82 12.04 21.96
N GLY A 14 6.61 11.37 20.83
CA GLY A 14 6.26 11.97 19.54
C GLY A 14 7.45 12.52 18.75
N THR A 15 8.68 12.45 19.27
CA THR A 15 9.88 12.87 18.53
C THR A 15 10.29 11.85 17.47
N ASN A 16 11.17 12.25 16.55
CA ASN A 16 11.73 11.39 15.50
C ASN A 16 10.66 10.69 14.63
N GLN A 17 9.58 11.40 14.31
CA GLN A 17 8.55 10.88 13.40
C GLN A 17 9.11 10.71 11.99
N ILE A 18 9.05 9.48 11.48
CA ILE A 18 9.43 9.11 10.11
C ILE A 18 8.28 8.40 9.41
N THR A 19 8.29 8.45 8.08
CA THR A 19 7.45 7.55 7.27
C THR A 19 8.14 6.20 7.20
N PHE A 20 7.50 5.17 7.76
CA PHE A 20 8.05 3.83 7.75
C PHE A 20 7.74 3.13 6.43
N ALA A 21 6.48 3.10 6.01
CA ALA A 21 6.06 2.55 4.72
C ALA A 21 4.99 3.46 4.10
N TYR A 22 4.87 3.50 2.78
CA TYR A 22 3.94 4.40 2.08
C TYR A 22 3.34 3.78 0.83
N GLY A 23 2.37 4.47 0.22
CA GLY A 23 1.63 3.92 -0.90
C GLY A 23 0.65 2.83 -0.49
N LEU A 24 0.14 2.90 0.73
CA LEU A 24 -0.90 2.03 1.28
C LEU A 24 -2.18 2.85 1.36
N ARG A 25 -3.26 2.45 0.68
CA ARG A 25 -4.53 3.21 0.68
C ARG A 25 -5.06 3.42 2.10
N ASN A 26 -5.19 2.34 2.86
CA ASN A 26 -5.77 2.36 4.18
C ASN A 26 -5.21 1.20 5.04
N PRO A 27 -3.99 1.33 5.57
CA PRO A 27 -3.38 0.33 6.44
C PRO A 27 -4.02 0.36 7.83
N VAL A 28 -5.10 -0.40 8.03
CA VAL A 28 -5.93 -0.36 9.25
C VAL A 28 -5.39 -1.27 10.34
N GLY A 29 -5.00 -2.50 9.99
CA GLY A 29 -4.46 -3.47 10.94
C GLY A 29 -2.94 -3.39 10.97
N LEU A 30 -2.33 -3.31 12.15
CA LEU A 30 -0.87 -3.41 12.32
C LEU A 30 -0.54 -4.41 13.40
N ALA A 31 0.37 -5.34 13.11
CA ALA A 31 0.84 -6.32 14.09
C ALA A 31 2.30 -6.71 13.83
N PHE A 32 3.04 -6.93 14.91
CA PHE A 32 4.36 -7.55 14.82
C PHE A 32 4.21 -9.07 14.86
N HIS A 33 4.89 -9.76 13.94
CA HIS A 33 4.97 -11.20 13.98
C HIS A 33 5.73 -11.64 15.26
N PRO A 34 5.19 -12.55 16.10
CA PRO A 34 5.69 -12.78 17.46
C PRO A 34 7.08 -13.42 17.55
N ILE A 35 7.55 -14.04 16.46
CA ILE A 35 8.87 -14.67 16.38
C ILE A 35 9.89 -13.80 15.62
N THR A 36 9.58 -13.38 14.39
CA THR A 36 10.47 -12.58 13.53
C THR A 36 10.49 -11.09 13.88
N ASN A 37 9.50 -10.60 14.63
CA ASN A 37 9.31 -9.18 14.94
C ASN A 37 9.17 -8.27 13.71
N GLU A 38 8.78 -8.84 12.58
CA GLU A 38 8.45 -8.10 11.37
C GLU A 38 7.09 -7.43 11.49
N LEU A 39 6.95 -6.22 10.96
CA LEU A 39 5.69 -5.49 10.98
C LEU A 39 4.84 -5.91 9.78
N TYR A 40 3.58 -6.25 10.04
CA TYR A 40 2.58 -6.56 9.01
C TYR A 40 1.47 -5.54 9.03
N THR A 41 0.84 -5.34 7.88
CA THR A 41 -0.36 -4.52 7.73
C THR A 41 -1.48 -5.27 7.00
N ALA A 42 -2.72 -4.99 7.40
CA ALA A 42 -3.90 -5.25 6.59
C ALA A 42 -4.34 -3.93 5.93
N ASN A 43 -4.31 -3.88 4.60
CA ASN A 43 -4.63 -2.69 3.81
C ASN A 43 -5.93 -2.88 3.05
N GLN A 44 -6.86 -1.95 3.27
CA GLN A 44 -8.09 -1.90 2.48
C GLN A 44 -7.85 -1.13 1.18
N GLU A 45 -8.11 -1.77 0.05
CA GLU A 45 -7.93 -1.23 -1.29
C GLU A 45 -9.16 -0.46 -1.79
N ARG A 46 -9.13 0.02 -3.04
CA ARG A 46 -10.09 1.00 -3.58
C ARG A 46 -11.52 0.46 -3.65
N ASP A 47 -12.47 1.36 -3.43
CA ASP A 47 -13.90 1.08 -3.54
C ASP A 47 -14.40 1.26 -5.00
N GLU A 48 -15.58 0.71 -5.31
CA GLU A 48 -16.33 0.92 -6.57
C GLU A 48 -15.61 0.48 -7.86
N LEU A 49 -14.72 -0.52 -7.77
CA LEU A 49 -14.02 -1.10 -8.93
C LEU A 49 -14.57 -2.44 -9.40
N GLY A 50 -15.58 -2.97 -8.71
CA GLY A 50 -16.17 -4.29 -8.95
C GLY A 50 -15.52 -5.37 -8.10
N ASP A 51 -15.97 -6.61 -8.29
CA ASP A 51 -15.58 -7.74 -7.42
C ASP A 51 -14.21 -8.33 -7.80
N ASP A 52 -13.75 -8.08 -9.03
CA ASP A 52 -12.54 -8.70 -9.59
C ASP A 52 -11.26 -7.85 -9.43
N LEU A 53 -11.39 -6.57 -9.05
CA LEU A 53 -10.26 -5.65 -8.91
C LEU A 53 -10.65 -4.49 -7.99
N VAL A 54 -9.85 -4.04 -7.02
CA VAL A 54 -8.60 -4.63 -6.50
C VAL A 54 -8.88 -5.25 -5.12
N PRO A 55 -8.42 -6.47 -4.84
CA PRO A 55 -8.63 -7.09 -3.52
C PRO A 55 -7.90 -6.33 -2.42
N ASP A 56 -8.47 -6.37 -1.22
CA ASP A 56 -7.74 -6.04 0.01
C ASP A 56 -6.53 -6.97 0.16
N PHE A 57 -5.54 -6.59 0.97
CA PHE A 57 -4.37 -7.44 1.16
C PHE A 57 -3.77 -7.37 2.56
N PHE A 58 -3.07 -8.43 2.91
CA PHE A 58 -2.23 -8.54 4.09
C PHE A 58 -0.78 -8.76 3.67
N THR A 59 0.13 -7.93 4.19
CA THR A 59 1.54 -7.99 3.78
C THR A 59 2.47 -7.53 4.89
N ARG A 60 3.69 -8.07 4.88
CA ARG A 60 4.81 -7.51 5.62
C ARG A 60 5.18 -6.14 5.06
N ILE A 61 5.41 -5.17 5.94
CA ILE A 61 5.92 -3.85 5.58
C ILE A 61 7.33 -3.63 6.10
N GLN A 62 8.18 -3.04 5.25
CA GLN A 62 9.54 -2.65 5.61
C GLN A 62 9.75 -1.17 5.40
N GLN A 63 10.82 -0.66 6.03
CA GLN A 63 11.18 0.73 5.94
C GLN A 63 11.41 1.16 4.49
N ASP A 64 10.83 2.29 4.11
CA ASP A 64 10.94 2.96 2.81
C ASP A 64 10.32 2.19 1.61
N GLU A 65 9.58 1.11 1.86
CA GLU A 65 8.84 0.38 0.82
C GLU A 65 7.55 1.11 0.38
N PHE A 66 7.25 1.00 -0.92
CA PHE A 66 6.08 1.60 -1.58
C PHE A 66 5.11 0.53 -2.09
N TYR A 67 3.83 0.64 -1.76
CA TYR A 67 2.81 -0.38 -2.08
C TYR A 67 1.82 0.04 -3.17
N GLY A 68 2.23 0.94 -4.06
CA GLY A 68 1.50 1.23 -5.30
C GLY A 68 0.53 2.39 -5.22
N PHE A 69 -0.22 2.55 -4.12
CA PHE A 69 -1.25 3.58 -4.04
C PHE A 69 -0.68 5.02 -4.15
N PRO A 70 -1.31 5.96 -4.90
CA PRO A 70 -2.48 5.79 -5.75
C PRO A 70 -2.16 5.43 -7.22
N TYR A 71 -0.91 5.18 -7.57
CA TYR A 71 -0.43 5.12 -8.96
C TYR A 71 -0.47 3.72 -9.58
N ALA A 72 -0.46 2.68 -8.76
CA ALA A 72 -0.58 1.29 -9.14
C ALA A 72 -1.52 0.55 -8.16
N TYR A 73 -1.91 -0.66 -8.56
CA TYR A 73 -2.55 -1.64 -7.71
C TYR A 73 -1.46 -2.52 -7.07
N LEU A 74 -1.49 -3.83 -7.31
CA LEU A 74 -0.68 -4.84 -6.63
C LEU A 74 0.74 -5.00 -7.20
N SER A 75 1.07 -4.36 -8.32
CA SER A 75 2.38 -4.49 -8.96
C SER A 75 2.64 -3.32 -9.91
N ALA A 76 3.89 -3.18 -10.34
CA ALA A 76 4.29 -2.18 -11.35
C ALA A 76 3.58 -2.36 -12.71
N ASP A 77 3.13 -3.58 -13.02
CA ASP A 77 2.43 -3.89 -14.27
C ASP A 77 0.95 -3.50 -14.24
N LEU A 78 0.38 -3.31 -13.04
CA LEU A 78 -1.02 -2.95 -12.83
C LEU A 78 -1.14 -1.46 -12.48
N VAL A 79 -0.88 -0.61 -13.48
CA VAL A 79 -0.98 0.85 -13.35
C VAL A 79 -2.43 1.28 -13.14
N GLU A 80 -2.67 2.23 -12.23
CA GLU A 80 -4.00 2.83 -12.03
C GLU A 80 -4.38 3.68 -13.26
N PRO A 81 -5.38 3.28 -14.05
CA PRO A 81 -5.69 3.96 -15.31
C PRO A 81 -6.11 5.42 -15.12
N ARG A 82 -6.74 5.75 -13.99
CA ARG A 82 -7.15 7.13 -13.65
C ARG A 82 -5.98 8.05 -13.30
N ARG A 83 -4.77 7.50 -13.15
CA ARG A 83 -3.52 8.21 -12.84
C ARG A 83 -2.51 8.08 -13.98
N THR A 84 -3.02 8.07 -15.22
CA THR A 84 -2.23 8.04 -16.45
C THR A 84 -2.54 9.24 -17.32
N PHE A 85 -1.55 9.67 -18.09
CA PHE A 85 -1.73 10.64 -19.17
C PHE A 85 -2.44 9.98 -20.36
N PRO A 86 -2.99 10.74 -21.33
CA PRO A 86 -3.65 10.19 -22.52
C PRO A 86 -2.80 9.23 -23.38
N ASN A 87 -1.48 9.26 -23.22
CA ASN A 87 -0.55 8.33 -23.87
C ASN A 87 -0.36 7.00 -23.11
N GLY A 88 -1.08 6.77 -22.01
CA GLY A 88 -1.02 5.57 -21.18
C GLY A 88 0.09 5.56 -20.12
N THR A 89 0.97 6.56 -20.09
CA THR A 89 2.05 6.64 -19.10
C THR A 89 1.51 7.11 -17.75
N SER A 90 1.92 6.47 -16.65
CA SER A 90 1.58 6.91 -15.29
C SER A 90 2.05 8.34 -15.01
N GLU A 91 1.31 9.06 -14.17
CA GLU A 91 1.73 10.35 -13.60
C GLU A 91 3.04 10.25 -12.80
N ARG A 92 3.33 9.07 -12.21
CA ARG A 92 4.51 8.81 -11.37
C ARG A 92 5.17 7.47 -11.70
N PRO A 93 5.83 7.34 -12.86
CA PRO A 93 6.46 6.08 -13.28
C PRO A 93 7.59 5.65 -12.34
N ASP A 94 8.24 6.61 -11.68
CA ASP A 94 9.26 6.40 -10.65
C ASP A 94 8.73 5.70 -9.39
N LEU A 95 7.44 5.88 -9.07
CA LEU A 95 6.78 5.20 -7.95
C LEU A 95 6.14 3.88 -8.38
N VAL A 96 5.52 3.85 -9.57
CA VAL A 96 4.97 2.60 -10.13
C VAL A 96 6.04 1.51 -10.18
N SER A 97 7.24 1.83 -10.67
CA SER A 97 8.37 0.89 -10.72
C SER A 97 8.87 0.40 -9.35
N LYS A 98 8.54 1.10 -8.26
CA LYS A 98 8.89 0.70 -6.88
C LYS A 98 7.79 -0.08 -6.18
N THR A 99 6.63 -0.27 -6.82
CA THR A 99 5.47 -0.95 -6.23
C THR A 99 5.83 -2.35 -5.81
N ARG A 100 5.66 -2.64 -4.52
CA ARG A 100 5.83 -3.96 -3.94
C ARG A 100 4.53 -4.72 -4.03
N THR A 101 4.64 -5.96 -4.47
CA THR A 101 3.51 -6.88 -4.50
C THR A 101 3.26 -7.42 -3.10
N PRO A 102 2.02 -7.34 -2.60
CA PRO A 102 1.69 -7.82 -1.27
C PRO A 102 1.73 -9.35 -1.20
N ASP A 103 1.94 -9.86 0.01
CA ASP A 103 2.16 -11.30 0.24
C ASP A 103 0.88 -12.13 0.12
N VAL A 104 -0.26 -11.61 0.61
CA VAL A 104 -1.54 -12.32 0.66
C VAL A 104 -2.66 -11.41 0.18
N LEU A 105 -3.38 -11.84 -0.85
CA LEU A 105 -4.60 -11.17 -1.31
C LEU A 105 -5.81 -11.70 -0.54
N LEU A 106 -6.67 -10.79 -0.12
CA LEU A 106 -7.92 -11.06 0.57
C LEU A 106 -9.05 -10.89 -0.44
N GLN A 107 -9.31 -11.95 -1.20
CA GLN A 107 -10.41 -12.00 -2.16
C GLN A 107 -11.62 -12.69 -1.52
N VAL A 108 -12.81 -12.17 -1.78
CA VAL A 108 -14.05 -12.87 -1.47
C VAL A 108 -14.37 -13.78 -2.64
N GLU A 109 -14.36 -15.09 -2.43
CA GLU A 109 -14.96 -16.03 -3.38
C GLU A 109 -16.47 -16.04 -3.13
N VAL A 110 -17.25 -15.70 -4.16
CA VAL A 110 -18.72 -15.82 -4.19
C VAL A 110 -19.15 -17.10 -4.89
#